data_AF-A0A7S0M076-F1
#
_entry.id   AF-A0A7S0M076-F1
#
_cell.length_a   1.000
_cell.length_b   1.000
_cell.length_c   1.000
_cell.angle_alpha   90.00
_cell.angle_beta   90.00
_cell.angle_gamma   90.00
#
_symmetry.space_group_name_H-M   'P 1'
#
loop_
_entity.id
_entity.type
_entity.pdbx_description
1 polymer ?
#
loop_
_entity_poly.entity_id
_entity_poly.type
_entity_poly.pdbx_seq_one_letter_code
_entity_poly.pdbx_strand_id
1 'polypeptide(L)'
;MSSLTLKGEADPAGRFARTRRKDNRSEQKLCTSQLVAASRTPIVVTTEVSPIIEVLNMADYTHSVTSVVPVTEPIFQASPSSITIREFQPQTTIQVEILLRNNDNVARRVKILQPES
;
A
#
# COMPACT_ATOMS: atom_id res chain seq x y z
N MET A 1 31.26 37.20 -56.93
CA MET A 1 30.65 38.37 -57.57
C MET A 1 29.21 38.50 -57.11
N SER A 2 28.90 39.66 -56.57
CA SER A 2 27.65 39.98 -55.88
C SER A 2 26.46 40.15 -56.84
N SER A 3 25.26 39.76 -56.41
CA SER A 3 24.11 40.65 -56.54
C SER A 3 23.10 40.38 -55.42
N LEU A 4 22.92 41.40 -54.58
CA LEU A 4 21.87 41.55 -53.58
C LEU A 4 20.76 42.34 -54.27
N THR A 5 19.52 41.86 -54.20
CA THR A 5 18.34 42.71 -54.42
C THR A 5 17.38 42.51 -53.26
N LEU A 6 17.47 43.42 -52.29
CA LEU A 6 16.48 43.61 -51.24
C LEU A 6 15.34 44.46 -51.82
N LYS A 7 14.11 43.94 -51.81
CA LYS A 7 12.91 44.77 -51.76
C LYS A 7 12.34 44.63 -50.37
N GLY A 8 12.50 45.68 -49.57
CA GLY A 8 11.78 45.85 -48.32
C GLY A 8 10.37 46.32 -48.62
N GLU A 9 9.40 45.76 -47.91
CA GLU A 9 8.19 46.47 -47.54
C GLU A 9 7.87 46.04 -46.11
N ALA A 10 7.96 47.02 -45.21
CA ALA A 10 7.65 46.88 -43.80
C ALA A 10 6.14 47.07 -43.65
N ASP A 11 5.45 46.04 -43.13
CA ASP A 11 4.07 46.18 -42.67
C ASP A 11 4.02 45.92 -41.15
N PRO A 12 3.52 46.88 -40.35
CA PRO A 12 3.65 46.88 -38.89
C PRO A 12 2.46 46.16 -38.26
N ALA A 13 2.54 44.84 -38.13
CA ALA A 13 1.65 44.11 -37.23
C ALA A 13 2.33 42.80 -36.81
N GLY A 14 3.07 42.87 -35.71
CA GLY A 14 3.56 41.69 -35.01
C GLY A 14 2.40 40.81 -34.54
N ARG A 15 1.97 39.87 -35.37
CA ARG A 15 1.24 38.68 -34.94
C ARG A 15 2.22 37.52 -34.92
N PHE A 16 2.63 37.12 -33.73
CA PHE A 16 3.29 35.83 -33.51
C PHE A 16 2.30 34.71 -33.87
N ALA A 17 2.23 34.38 -35.16
CA ALA A 17 1.53 33.18 -35.60
C ALA A 17 2.37 31.98 -35.18
N ARG A 18 2.02 31.38 -34.03
CA ARG A 18 2.48 30.03 -33.69
C ARG A 18 2.00 29.11 -34.81
N THR A 19 2.89 28.72 -35.71
CA THR A 19 2.63 27.62 -36.63
C THR A 19 2.52 26.35 -35.79
N ARG A 20 1.29 25.91 -35.48
CA ARG A 20 1.07 24.54 -35.00
C ARG A 20 1.60 23.62 -36.10
N ARG A 21 2.66 22.87 -35.81
CA ARG A 21 2.99 21.70 -36.63
C ARG A 21 1.74 20.82 -36.66
N LYS A 22 1.21 20.54 -37.86
CA LYS A 22 0.26 19.46 -38.05
C LYS A 22 1.05 18.17 -37.87
N ASP A 23 1.01 17.59 -36.67
CA ASP A 23 1.39 16.20 -36.49
C ASP A 23 0.36 15.35 -37.24
N ASN A 24 0.74 14.82 -38.40
CA ASN A 24 -0.02 13.80 -39.13
C ASN A 24 0.09 12.43 -38.44
N ARG A 25 -0.01 12.39 -37.11
CA ARG A 25 -0.28 11.15 -36.39
C ARG A 25 -1.79 11.08 -36.32
N SER A 26 -2.39 10.22 -37.13
CA SER A 26 -3.81 9.91 -37.00
C SER A 26 -4.04 9.31 -35.61
N GLU A 27 -4.36 10.14 -34.64
CA GLU A 27 -4.88 9.70 -33.35
C GLU A 27 -6.16 8.94 -33.65
N GLN A 28 -6.07 7.60 -33.65
CA GLN A 28 -7.25 6.75 -33.73
C GLN A 28 -8.09 7.04 -32.50
N LYS A 29 -9.15 7.84 -32.68
CA LYS A 29 -10.14 8.11 -31.63
C LYS A 29 -10.91 6.82 -31.41
N LEU A 30 -10.43 6.00 -30.49
CA LEU A 30 -11.14 4.82 -30.05
C LEU A 30 -12.31 5.27 -29.19
N CYS A 31 -13.49 4.72 -29.47
CA CYS A 31 -14.60 4.82 -28.55
C CYS A 31 -14.25 4.09 -27.25
N THR A 32 -14.83 4.50 -26.12
CA THR A 32 -14.64 3.88 -24.81
C THR A 32 -14.80 2.36 -24.85
N SER A 33 -15.74 1.85 -25.66
CA SER A 33 -15.94 0.41 -25.86
C SER A 33 -14.75 -0.29 -26.53
N GLN A 34 -14.09 0.37 -27.49
CA GLN A 34 -12.92 -0.15 -28.19
C GLN A 34 -11.66 -0.08 -27.31
N LEU A 35 -11.54 0.96 -26.48
CA LEU A 35 -10.44 1.10 -25.53
C LEU A 35 -10.51 0.00 -24.44
N VAL A 36 -11.71 -0.27 -23.92
CA VAL A 36 -11.96 -1.38 -22.98
C VAL A 36 -11.71 -2.75 -23.62
N ALA A 37 -12.04 -2.92 -24.90
CA ALA A 37 -11.74 -4.15 -25.63
C ALA A 37 -10.23 -4.33 -25.84
N ALA A 38 -9.50 -3.27 -26.15
CA ALA A 38 -8.05 -3.29 -26.33
C ALA A 38 -7.27 -3.46 -25.01
N SER A 39 -7.82 -3.00 -23.88
CA SER A 39 -7.20 -3.14 -22.56
C SER A 39 -7.43 -4.50 -21.91
N ARG A 40 -8.24 -5.38 -22.52
CA ARG A 40 -8.40 -6.77 -22.09
C ARG A 40 -7.23 -7.57 -22.60
N THR A 41 -6.08 -7.44 -21.96
CA THR A 41 -5.13 -8.55 -21.99
C THR A 41 -5.83 -9.74 -21.30
N PRO A 42 -5.89 -10.92 -21.92
CA PRO A 42 -6.26 -12.10 -21.15
C PRO A 42 -5.20 -12.19 -20.06
N ILE A 43 -5.61 -12.05 -18.80
CA ILE A 43 -4.83 -12.58 -17.70
C ILE A 43 -4.84 -14.08 -17.97
N VAL A 44 -3.80 -14.56 -18.66
CA VAL A 44 -3.52 -15.99 -18.69
C VAL A 44 -3.19 -16.29 -17.24
N VAL A 45 -4.20 -16.76 -16.50
CA VAL A 45 -3.99 -17.38 -15.20
C VAL A 45 -3.27 -18.68 -15.53
N THR A 46 -1.96 -18.59 -15.74
CA THR A 46 -1.09 -19.74 -15.65
C THR A 46 -1.21 -20.18 -14.20
N THR A 47 -1.96 -21.26 -13.95
CA THR A 47 -2.08 -21.92 -12.65
C THR A 47 -0.75 -22.60 -12.26
N GLU A 48 0.37 -21.95 -12.56
CA GLU A 48 1.70 -22.32 -12.13
C GLU A 48 1.86 -21.66 -10.76
N VAL A 49 1.34 -22.32 -9.72
CA VAL A 49 1.59 -21.88 -8.34
C VAL A 49 3.10 -21.92 -8.16
N SER A 50 3.74 -20.75 -8.11
CA SER A 50 5.18 -20.66 -7.96
C SER A 50 5.59 -21.34 -6.65
N PRO A 51 6.58 -22.25 -6.66
CA PRO A 51 6.99 -22.94 -5.45
C PRO A 51 7.55 -21.93 -4.44
N ILE A 52 7.20 -22.11 -3.16
CA ILE A 52 7.81 -21.34 -2.07
C ILE A 52 9.27 -21.76 -1.97
N ILE A 53 10.20 -20.88 -2.34
CA ILE A 53 11.64 -21.18 -2.43
C ILE A 53 12.28 -21.12 -1.04
N GLU A 54 11.89 -20.16 -0.20
CA GLU A 54 12.40 -19.97 1.16
C GLU A 54 11.42 -19.20 2.05
N VAL A 55 11.59 -19.34 3.36
CA VAL A 55 10.79 -18.61 4.37
C VAL A 55 11.54 -17.33 4.75
N LEU A 56 10.88 -16.18 4.59
CA LEU A 56 11.45 -14.88 4.97
C LEU A 56 11.32 -14.64 6.48
N ASN A 57 12.42 -14.32 7.15
CA ASN A 57 12.38 -13.90 8.55
C ASN A 57 11.82 -12.47 8.67
N MET A 58 10.55 -12.32 9.01
CA MET A 58 9.95 -10.99 9.10
C MET A 58 10.54 -10.09 10.19
N ALA A 59 11.30 -10.62 11.14
CA ALA A 59 12.00 -9.80 12.13
C ALA A 59 13.04 -8.86 11.47
N ASP A 60 13.65 -9.30 10.37
CA ASP A 60 14.75 -8.57 9.71
C ASP A 60 14.25 -7.65 8.59
N TYR A 61 13.05 -7.92 8.04
CA TYR A 61 12.56 -7.29 6.81
C TYR A 61 11.22 -6.55 6.96
N THR A 62 10.65 -6.48 8.17
CA THR A 62 9.38 -5.74 8.36
C THR A 62 9.59 -4.23 8.30
N HIS A 63 8.77 -3.55 7.51
CA HIS A 63 8.68 -2.08 7.50
C HIS A 63 7.72 -1.54 8.57
N SER A 64 7.02 -2.42 9.30
CA SER A 64 6.15 -2.04 10.41
C SER A 64 6.99 -1.78 11.66
N VAL A 65 7.72 -0.66 11.67
CA VAL A 65 8.53 -0.19 12.81
C VAL A 65 7.84 0.86 13.67
N THR A 66 6.81 1.51 13.13
CA THR A 66 6.08 2.58 13.81
C THR A 66 4.79 2.06 14.42
N SER A 67 4.70 2.17 15.75
CA SER A 67 3.50 1.80 16.49
C SER A 67 2.34 2.76 16.23
N VAL A 68 1.14 2.22 16.10
CA VAL A 68 -0.10 2.99 15.98
C VAL A 68 -0.81 3.22 17.31
N VAL A 69 -0.45 2.45 18.34
CA VAL A 69 -1.06 2.53 19.67
C VAL A 69 -0.42 3.68 20.46
N PRO A 70 -1.21 4.65 20.98
CA PRO A 70 -0.70 5.69 21.85
C PRO A 70 -0.06 5.14 23.13
N VAL A 71 0.95 5.83 23.67
CA VAL A 71 1.64 5.42 24.91
C VAL A 71 0.70 5.36 26.13
N THR A 72 -0.39 6.13 26.09
CA THR A 72 -1.41 6.18 27.15
C THR A 72 -2.34 4.96 27.15
N GLU A 73 -2.30 4.14 26.11
CA GLU A 73 -3.21 3.02 25.92
C GLU A 73 -2.50 1.66 26.00
N PRO A 74 -3.20 0.61 26.46
CA PRO A 74 -2.62 -0.72 26.53
C PRO A 74 -2.40 -1.31 25.13
N ILE A 75 -1.17 -1.76 24.88
CA ILE A 75 -0.77 -2.41 23.61
C ILE A 75 -1.49 -3.76 23.41
N PHE A 76 -1.76 -4.47 24.51
CA PHE A 76 -2.47 -5.75 24.48
C PHE A 76 -3.84 -5.62 25.14
N GLN A 77 -4.87 -6.10 24.46
CA GLN A 77 -6.21 -6.24 25.01
C GLN A 77 -6.45 -7.67 25.48
N ALA A 78 -6.74 -7.84 26.77
CA ALA A 78 -7.08 -9.13 27.35
C ALA A 78 -8.58 -9.44 27.19
N SER A 79 -8.89 -10.69 26.85
CA SER A 79 -10.26 -11.20 26.78
C SER A 79 -10.32 -12.62 27.38
N PRO A 80 -11.04 -12.82 28.49
CA PRO A 80 -11.71 -11.80 29.31
C PRO A 80 -10.69 -10.88 30.02
N SER A 81 -11.08 -9.64 30.30
CA SER A 81 -10.22 -8.68 31.00
C SER A 81 -10.16 -8.89 32.51
N SER A 82 -11.14 -9.58 33.08
CA SER A 82 -11.17 -9.96 34.50
C SER A 82 -11.80 -11.33 34.65
N ILE A 83 -11.31 -12.09 35.65
CA ILE A 83 -11.79 -13.42 35.97
C ILE A 83 -12.13 -13.44 37.45
N THR A 84 -13.32 -13.93 37.77
CA THR A 84 -13.74 -14.19 39.15
C THR A 84 -14.03 -15.66 39.30
N ILE A 85 -13.26 -16.34 40.13
CA ILE A 85 -13.51 -17.73 40.50
C ILE A 85 -14.47 -17.73 41.68
N ARG A 86 -15.69 -18.25 41.47
CA ARG A 86 -16.68 -18.45 42.54
C ARG A 86 -16.63 -19.90 43.03
N GLU A 87 -17.01 -20.11 44.29
CA GLU A 87 -17.19 -21.45 44.87
C GLU A 87 -15.94 -22.33 44.77
N PHE A 88 -14.77 -21.76 45.04
CA PHE A 88 -13.51 -22.51 45.04
C PHE A 88 -13.58 -23.69 46.02
N GLN A 89 -13.27 -24.88 45.50
CA GLN A 89 -13.16 -26.10 46.30
C GLN A 89 -11.68 -26.45 46.51
N PRO A 90 -11.27 -26.85 47.73
CA PRO A 90 -9.92 -27.32 47.99
C PRO A 90 -9.50 -28.43 47.03
N GLN A 91 -8.21 -28.48 46.69
CA GLN A 91 -7.61 -29.51 45.83
C GLN A 91 -8.18 -29.57 44.40
N THR A 92 -8.89 -28.52 43.95
CA THR A 92 -9.41 -28.43 42.58
C THR A 92 -8.56 -27.47 41.75
N THR A 93 -8.10 -27.94 40.59
CA THR A 93 -7.40 -27.10 39.61
C THR A 93 -8.40 -26.46 38.68
N ILE A 94 -8.39 -25.12 38.61
CA ILE A 94 -9.24 -24.35 37.71
C ILE A 94 -8.37 -23.78 36.60
N GLN A 95 -8.71 -24.09 35.36
CA GLN A 95 -8.03 -23.57 34.18
C GLN A 95 -8.93 -22.54 33.50
N VAL A 96 -8.37 -21.37 33.20
CA VAL A 96 -9.06 -20.31 32.47
C VAL A 96 -8.18 -19.84 31.34
N GLU A 97 -8.75 -19.78 30.14
CA GLU A 97 -8.07 -19.29 28.95
C GLU A 97 -8.24 -17.76 28.85
N ILE A 98 -7.15 -17.06 28.56
CA ILE A 98 -7.14 -15.62 28.35
C ILE A 98 -6.47 -15.35 27.00
N LEU A 99 -7.17 -14.64 26.12
CA LEU A 99 -6.64 -14.20 24.85
C LEU A 99 -6.02 -12.81 25.01
N LEU A 100 -4.82 -12.62 24.45
CA LEU A 100 -4.12 -11.34 24.43
C LEU A 100 -4.01 -10.84 22.98
N ARG A 101 -4.84 -9.88 22.62
CA ARG A 101 -4.83 -9.28 21.28
C ARG A 101 -3.83 -8.13 21.22
N ASN A 102 -2.84 -8.22 20.33
CA ASN A 102 -2.00 -7.07 19.98
C ASN A 102 -2.82 -6.06 19.19
N ASN A 103 -2.98 -4.85 19.73
CA ASN A 103 -3.67 -3.72 19.08
C ASN A 103 -2.76 -2.92 18.14
N ASP A 104 -1.48 -3.30 18.07
CA ASP A 104 -0.47 -2.62 17.26
C ASP A 104 -0.28 -3.28 15.89
N ASN A 105 0.32 -2.54 14.95
CA ASN A 105 0.77 -3.04 13.65
C ASN A 105 2.17 -3.68 13.70
N VAL A 106 2.93 -3.42 14.77
CA VAL A 106 4.24 -4.01 15.04
C VAL A 106 4.06 -5.31 15.82
N ALA A 107 4.78 -6.37 15.47
CA ALA A 107 4.80 -7.60 16.24
C ALA A 107 5.47 -7.36 17.62
N ARG A 108 4.79 -7.73 18.71
CA ARG A 108 5.26 -7.52 20.09
C ARG A 108 5.33 -8.84 20.85
N ARG A 109 6.32 -8.96 21.73
CA ARG A 109 6.48 -10.11 22.63
C ARG A 109 5.80 -9.81 23.96
N VAL A 110 5.18 -10.83 24.55
CA VAL A 110 4.58 -10.78 25.89
C VAL A 110 5.26 -11.81 26.77
N LYS A 111 5.48 -11.46 28.04
CA LYS A 111 5.93 -12.37 29.08
C LYS A 111 5.04 -12.20 30.30
N ILE A 112 4.60 -13.31 30.87
CA ILE A 112 3.90 -13.32 32.16
C ILE A 112 4.96 -13.33 33.25
N LEU A 113 4.87 -12.39 34.18
CA LEU A 113 5.75 -12.30 35.35
C LEU A 113 4.99 -12.82 36.57
N GLN A 114 5.72 -13.38 37.53
CA GLN A 114 5.14 -13.72 38.82
C GLN A 114 4.83 -12.43 39.58
N PRO A 115 3.76 -12.40 40.40
CA PRO A 115 3.51 -11.26 41.28
C PRO A 115 4.65 -11.10 42.27
N GLU A 116 5.04 -9.85 42.54
CA GLU A 116 5.96 -9.53 43.63
C GLU A 116 5.29 -9.89 44.97
N SER A 117 6.04 -10.54 45.87
CA SER A 117 5.54 -11.06 47.16
C SER A 117 5.30 -9.98 48.22
#